data_AF-A0A960ZSK3-F1
#
_entry.id   AF-A0A960ZSK3-F1
#
_cell.length_a   1.000
_cell.length_b   1.000
_cell.length_c   1.000
_cell.angle_alpha   90.00
_cell.angle_beta   90.00
_cell.angle_gamma   90.00
#
_symmetry.space_group_name_H-M   'P 1'
#
loop_
_entity.id
_entity.type
_entity.pdbx_description
1 polymer ?
#
loop_
_entity_poly.entity_id
_entity_poly.type
_entity_poly.pdbx_seq_one_letter_code
_entity_poly.pdbx_strand_id
1 'polypeptide(L)'
;MNRSILTLGILGSAFAAASAFSQSAAPKEWAAFRGASHDGITGMPSNVRDWGKVKLKKVWKEETPAGFSSFAVAGGKAFTIVTGESDGNPGEALLCLDAGKGKKQWETPLTIINKYDGGGDSGTPDNKGGDGPRSTPVVDDGMVYCIDANLGVH
;
A
#
# COMPACT_ATOMS: atom_id res chain seq x y z
N MET A 1 -21.13 -30.53 -69.57
CA MET A 1 -21.78 -31.77 -69.10
C MET A 1 -21.97 -31.62 -67.59
N ASN A 2 -23.17 -31.24 -67.12
CA ASN A 2 -24.17 -32.12 -66.46
C ASN A 2 -23.64 -32.77 -65.15
N ARG A 3 -24.21 -32.68 -63.94
CA ARG A 3 -25.45 -32.09 -63.36
C ARG A 3 -25.27 -31.93 -61.82
N SER A 4 -26.11 -31.06 -61.25
CA SER A 4 -26.60 -30.83 -59.88
C SER A 4 -26.47 -31.93 -58.78
N ILE A 5 -26.40 -31.52 -57.50
CA ILE A 5 -27.52 -31.46 -56.51
C ILE A 5 -27.01 -31.00 -55.11
N LEU A 6 -27.85 -30.20 -54.42
CA LEU A 6 -27.70 -29.70 -53.05
C LEU A 6 -27.61 -30.79 -51.97
N THR A 7 -26.95 -30.51 -50.84
CA THR A 7 -27.44 -30.96 -49.53
C THR A 7 -27.14 -29.93 -48.43
N LEU A 8 -28.22 -29.44 -47.83
CA LEU A 8 -28.32 -28.59 -46.66
C LEU A 8 -27.93 -29.41 -45.40
N GLY A 9 -27.15 -28.86 -44.47
CA GLY A 9 -26.72 -29.65 -43.31
C GLY A 9 -26.15 -28.86 -42.13
N ILE A 10 -27.06 -28.35 -41.30
CA ILE A 10 -26.96 -28.16 -39.84
C ILE A 10 -26.05 -27.01 -39.36
N LEU A 11 -26.71 -25.90 -38.98
CA LEU A 11 -26.21 -24.96 -37.97
C LEU A 11 -26.01 -25.71 -36.66
N GLY A 12 -24.77 -26.11 -36.37
CA GLY A 12 -24.35 -26.47 -35.02
C GLY A 12 -23.98 -25.20 -34.28
N SER A 13 -24.91 -24.64 -33.50
CA SER A 13 -24.58 -23.59 -32.51
C SER A 13 -23.61 -24.17 -31.49
N ALA A 14 -22.32 -23.89 -31.66
CA ALA A 14 -21.32 -24.19 -30.65
C ALA A 14 -21.57 -23.26 -29.47
N PHE A 15 -22.25 -23.77 -28.43
CA PHE A 15 -22.23 -23.16 -27.11
C PHE A 15 -20.79 -23.19 -26.62
N ALA A 16 -20.07 -22.07 -26.79
CA ALA A 16 -18.79 -21.86 -26.14
C ALA A 16 -19.05 -21.86 -24.63
N ALA A 17 -18.70 -22.96 -23.96
CA ALA A 17 -18.69 -23.02 -22.51
C ALA A 17 -17.65 -22.01 -22.02
N ALA A 18 -18.13 -20.82 -21.63
CA ALA A 18 -17.31 -19.85 -20.94
C ALA A 18 -16.95 -20.46 -19.58
N SER A 19 -15.76 -21.05 -19.50
CA SER A 19 -15.14 -21.44 -18.24
C SER A 19 -15.02 -20.17 -17.39
N ALA A 20 -15.96 -20.00 -16.46
CA ALA A 20 -15.86 -18.98 -15.42
C ALA A 20 -14.68 -19.37 -14.55
N PHE A 21 -13.51 -18.85 -14.88
CA PHE A 21 -12.39 -18.84 -13.95
C PHE A 21 -12.87 -18.07 -12.74
N SER A 22 -13.09 -18.78 -11.64
CA SER A 22 -13.32 -18.17 -10.33
C SER A 22 -12.07 -17.36 -10.03
N GLN A 23 -12.10 -16.07 -10.37
CA GLN A 23 -11.06 -15.12 -10.04
C GLN A 23 -11.03 -15.14 -8.50
N SER A 24 -10.05 -15.83 -7.92
CA SER A 24 -9.75 -15.68 -6.51
C SER A 24 -9.58 -14.19 -6.32
N ALA A 25 -10.50 -13.55 -5.62
CA ALA A 25 -10.36 -12.13 -5.29
C ALA A 25 -8.97 -11.99 -4.69
N ALA A 26 -8.12 -11.18 -5.31
CA ALA A 26 -6.84 -10.87 -4.73
C ALA A 26 -7.09 -10.41 -3.29
N PRO A 27 -6.25 -10.81 -2.31
CA PRO A 27 -6.39 -10.30 -0.96
C PRO A 27 -6.56 -8.79 -1.00
N LYS A 28 -7.58 -8.24 -0.32
CA LYS A 28 -7.81 -6.80 -0.31
C LYS A 28 -6.54 -6.11 0.20
N GLU A 29 -5.98 -5.24 -0.63
CA GLU A 29 -4.74 -4.53 -0.33
C GLU A 29 -4.96 -3.55 0.84
N TRP A 30 -3.88 -3.25 1.58
CA TRP A 30 -3.91 -2.23 2.63
C TRP A 30 -3.51 -0.88 2.03
N ALA A 31 -4.20 -0.48 0.96
CA ALA A 31 -3.76 0.60 0.07
C ALA A 31 -3.91 2.02 0.67
N ALA A 32 -4.51 2.17 1.85
CA ALA A 32 -4.75 3.48 2.47
C ALA A 32 -4.73 3.38 4.00
N PHE A 33 -4.78 4.55 4.67
CA PHE A 33 -4.88 4.62 6.12
C PHE A 33 -6.04 3.75 6.62
N ARG A 34 -5.73 2.86 7.57
CA ARG A 34 -6.66 1.89 8.16
C ARG A 34 -7.22 0.84 7.18
N GLY A 35 -6.53 0.60 6.07
CA GLY A 35 -6.78 -0.52 5.17
C GLY A 35 -7.94 -0.29 4.19
N ALA A 36 -8.29 -1.33 3.42
CA ALA A 36 -9.26 -1.25 2.33
C ALA A 36 -10.65 -0.73 2.72
N SER A 37 -11.06 -0.90 3.97
CA SER A 37 -12.35 -0.44 4.49
C SER A 37 -12.22 0.79 5.42
N HIS A 38 -11.00 1.31 5.62
CA HIS A 38 -10.68 2.40 6.54
C HIS A 38 -11.07 2.15 8.01
N ASP A 39 -11.36 0.91 8.39
CA ASP A 39 -11.81 0.53 9.73
C ASP A 39 -10.65 0.03 10.62
N GLY A 40 -9.48 -0.23 10.05
CA GLY A 40 -8.30 -0.74 10.76
C GLY A 40 -8.37 -2.25 10.99
N ILE A 41 -9.23 -2.96 10.26
CA ILE A 41 -9.47 -4.39 10.42
C ILE A 41 -8.96 -5.12 9.18
N THR A 42 -8.10 -6.11 9.40
CA THR A 42 -7.66 -7.01 8.33
C THR A 42 -8.77 -8.00 7.97
N GLY A 43 -8.88 -8.40 6.71
CA GLY A 43 -9.79 -9.47 6.29
C GLY A 43 -9.37 -10.89 6.72
N MET A 44 -8.31 -11.02 7.54
CA MET A 44 -7.89 -12.32 8.06
C MET A 44 -8.88 -12.83 9.11
N PRO A 45 -9.20 -14.13 9.13
CA PRO A 45 -10.00 -14.71 10.20
C PRO A 45 -9.36 -14.40 11.57
N SER A 46 -10.14 -13.87 12.51
CA SER A 46 -9.70 -13.61 13.90
C SER A 46 -9.61 -14.91 14.71
N ASN A 47 -8.99 -15.95 14.15
CA ASN A 47 -8.93 -17.28 14.77
C ASN A 47 -7.85 -17.38 15.86
N VAL A 48 -7.19 -16.29 16.21
CA VAL A 48 -6.30 -16.22 17.37
C VAL A 48 -7.14 -16.20 18.65
N ARG A 49 -7.52 -17.39 19.11
CA ARG A 49 -8.26 -17.57 20.37
C ARG A 49 -7.37 -17.44 21.61
N ASP A 50 -6.06 -17.60 21.45
CA ASP A 50 -5.09 -17.61 22.53
C ASP A 50 -3.78 -16.93 22.07
N TRP A 51 -3.70 -15.62 22.28
CA TRP A 51 -2.51 -14.81 21.94
C TRP A 51 -1.26 -15.25 22.70
N GLY A 52 -1.41 -15.89 23.87
CA GLY A 52 -0.27 -16.38 24.67
C GLY A 52 0.48 -17.54 24.02
N LYS A 53 -0.15 -18.25 23.07
CA LYS A 53 0.47 -19.34 22.30
C LYS A 53 1.00 -18.92 20.93
N VAL A 54 0.66 -17.71 20.47
CA VAL A 54 1.13 -17.22 19.19
C VAL A 54 2.59 -16.78 19.30
N LYS A 55 3.45 -17.45 18.54
CA LYS A 55 4.84 -17.02 18.35
C LYS A 55 4.94 -16.27 17.03
N LEU A 56 5.03 -14.94 17.09
CA LEU A 56 5.28 -14.12 15.91
C LEU A 56 6.74 -14.26 15.49
N LYS A 57 6.97 -14.67 14.25
CA LYS A 57 8.29 -14.62 13.62
C LYS A 57 8.47 -13.25 12.99
N LYS A 58 9.49 -12.51 13.40
CA LYS A 58 9.93 -11.31 12.69
C LYS A 58 10.41 -11.71 11.30
N VAL A 59 9.72 -11.24 10.25
CA VAL A 59 10.10 -11.51 8.86
C VAL A 59 11.21 -10.56 8.43
N TRP A 60 11.09 -9.28 8.78
CA TRP A 60 12.13 -8.27 8.59
C TRP A 60 11.96 -7.12 9.60
N LYS A 61 12.99 -6.28 9.73
CA LYS A 61 12.97 -4.99 10.41
C LYS A 61 13.98 -4.10 9.68
N GLU A 62 13.56 -2.90 9.32
CA GLU A 62 14.42 -1.88 8.74
C GLU A 62 14.39 -0.64 9.64
N GLU A 63 15.53 0.03 9.77
CA GLU A 63 15.58 1.36 10.39
C GLU A 63 15.20 2.41 9.35
N THR A 64 14.37 3.36 9.76
CA THR A 64 13.94 4.48 8.91
C THR A 64 14.28 5.79 9.60
N PRO A 65 14.36 6.91 8.85
CA PRO A 65 14.26 8.22 9.45
C PRO A 65 12.95 8.38 10.25
N ALA A 66 12.87 9.45 11.03
CA ALA A 66 11.73 9.74 11.88
C ALA A 66 10.44 9.94 11.05
N GLY A 67 9.27 9.66 11.64
CA GLY A 67 8.00 9.86 10.97
C GLY A 67 6.85 9.23 11.73
N PHE A 68 5.65 9.76 11.52
CA PHE A 68 4.40 9.28 12.12
C PHE A 68 3.37 8.82 11.08
N SER A 69 3.74 8.81 9.81
CA SER A 69 2.96 8.17 8.75
C SER A 69 2.68 6.71 9.11
N SER A 70 1.47 6.26 8.81
CA SER A 70 1.20 4.82 8.73
C SER A 70 1.75 4.25 7.42
N PHE A 71 1.45 2.98 7.16
CA PHE A 71 1.83 2.32 5.91
C PHE A 71 0.62 2.15 4.99
N ALA A 72 0.83 2.38 3.70
CA ALA A 72 0.01 1.83 2.63
C ALA A 72 0.76 0.66 1.97
N VAL A 73 0.11 -0.49 1.78
CA VAL A 73 0.72 -1.70 1.23
C VAL A 73 -0.13 -2.23 0.07
N ALA A 74 0.46 -2.20 -1.12
CA ALA A 74 -0.16 -2.60 -2.38
C ALA A 74 0.91 -3.02 -3.40
N GLY A 75 0.59 -3.95 -4.31
CA GLY A 75 1.50 -4.38 -5.38
C GLY A 75 2.84 -4.94 -4.89
N GLY A 76 2.90 -5.52 -3.68
CA GLY A 76 4.13 -6.02 -3.06
C GLY A 76 5.07 -4.92 -2.54
N LYS A 77 4.59 -3.68 -2.44
CA LYS A 77 5.33 -2.51 -1.94
C LYS A 77 4.68 -1.98 -0.67
N ALA A 78 5.49 -1.42 0.23
CA ALA A 78 5.04 -0.70 1.41
C ALA A 78 5.50 0.74 1.32
N PHE A 79 4.56 1.67 1.45
CA PHE A 79 4.76 3.11 1.33
C PHE A 79 4.53 3.79 2.67
N THR A 80 5.42 4.71 3.03
CA THR A 80 5.30 5.54 4.23
C THR A 80 6.00 6.87 3.97
N ILE A 81 5.65 7.91 4.72
CA ILE A 81 6.35 9.19 4.69
C ILE A 81 7.26 9.27 5.91
N VAL A 82 8.49 9.71 5.70
CA VAL A 82 9.52 9.87 6.73
C VAL A 82 10.19 11.23 6.58
N THR A 83 10.96 11.66 7.57
CA THR A 83 11.90 12.76 7.40
C THR A 83 12.96 12.37 6.37
N GLY A 84 13.44 13.36 5.63
CA GLY A 84 14.41 13.16 4.57
C GLY A 84 15.27 14.39 4.37
N GLU A 85 16.12 14.32 3.35
CA GLU A 85 16.96 15.41 2.91
C GLU A 85 16.84 15.53 1.38
N SER A 86 16.72 16.76 0.88
CA SER A 86 16.82 17.08 -0.54
C SER A 86 17.80 18.23 -0.74
N ASP A 87 18.85 17.98 -1.51
CA ASP A 87 19.89 18.97 -1.84
C ASP A 87 20.48 19.68 -0.61
N GLY A 88 20.76 18.92 0.47
CA GLY A 88 21.30 19.49 1.71
C GLY A 88 20.25 20.09 2.65
N ASN A 89 18.98 20.11 2.27
CA ASN A 89 17.89 20.70 3.07
C ASN A 89 17.04 19.60 3.72
N PRO A 90 16.73 19.71 5.02
CA PRO A 90 15.83 18.77 5.68
C PRO A 90 14.40 18.91 5.14
N GLY A 91 13.66 17.82 5.15
CA GLY A 91 12.29 17.79 4.68
C GLY A 91 11.60 16.47 4.93
N GLU A 92 10.63 16.16 4.07
CA GLU A 92 9.92 14.89 4.04
C GLU A 92 10.29 14.09 2.79
N ALA A 93 10.15 12.78 2.86
CA ALA A 93 10.30 11.89 1.73
C ALA A 93 9.23 10.80 1.74
N LEU A 94 8.65 10.53 0.57
CA LEU A 94 7.86 9.33 0.34
C LEU A 94 8.82 8.16 0.13
N LEU A 95 8.77 7.19 1.04
CA LEU A 95 9.62 6.01 1.04
C LEU A 95 8.86 4.80 0.51
N CYS A 96 9.45 4.08 -0.44
CA CYS A 96 8.95 2.80 -0.92
C CYS A 96 9.89 1.67 -0.47
N LEU A 97 9.32 0.68 0.22
CA LEU A 97 9.97 -0.53 0.65
C LEU A 97 9.41 -1.76 -0.09
N ASP A 98 10.23 -2.77 -0.29
CA ASP A 98 9.77 -4.12 -0.63
C ASP A 98 8.98 -4.68 0.55
N ALA A 99 7.70 -5.00 0.38
CA ALA A 99 6.86 -5.43 1.49
C ALA A 99 7.27 -6.80 2.08
N GLY A 100 7.93 -7.65 1.29
CA GLY A 100 8.38 -8.98 1.71
C GLY A 100 9.75 -8.98 2.39
N LYS A 101 10.60 -7.99 2.08
CA LYS A 101 12.00 -7.94 2.52
C LYS A 101 12.32 -6.73 3.42
N GLY A 102 11.50 -5.69 3.40
CA GLY A 102 11.70 -4.44 4.13
C GLY A 102 12.75 -3.51 3.52
N LYS A 103 13.29 -3.83 2.34
CA LYS A 103 14.39 -3.06 1.73
C LYS A 103 13.88 -1.89 0.91
N LYS A 104 14.54 -0.73 1.06
CA LYS A 104 14.28 0.46 0.25
C LYS A 104 14.41 0.13 -1.23
N GLN A 105 13.35 0.43 -1.99
CA GLN A 105 13.32 0.33 -3.44
C GLN A 105 13.59 1.68 -4.09
N TRP A 106 12.93 2.72 -3.57
CA TRP A 106 13.12 4.10 -3.99
C TRP A 106 12.61 5.05 -2.91
N GLU A 107 12.97 6.33 -3.04
CA GLU A 107 12.41 7.43 -2.26
C GLU A 107 12.15 8.63 -3.18
N THR A 108 11.14 9.43 -2.87
CA THR A 108 10.83 10.67 -3.58
C THR A 108 10.85 11.81 -2.56
N PRO A 109 11.71 12.84 -2.74
CA PRO A 109 11.67 14.03 -1.91
C PRO A 109 10.30 14.72 -2.01
N LEU A 110 9.78 15.17 -0.88
CA LEU A 110 8.55 15.96 -0.79
C LEU A 110 8.93 17.41 -0.43
N THR A 111 8.21 18.00 0.52
CA THR A 111 8.49 19.35 0.99
C THR A 111 9.80 19.46 1.76
N ILE A 112 10.50 20.58 1.55
CA ILE A 112 11.60 21.04 2.41
C ILE A 112 10.99 21.68 3.66
N ILE A 113 11.37 21.19 4.85
CA ILE A 113 10.90 21.66 6.15
C ILE A 113 12.06 21.61 7.15
N ASN A 114 12.49 22.79 7.59
CA ASN A 114 13.48 22.91 8.66
C ASN A 114 12.91 22.64 10.05
N LYS A 115 11.61 22.91 10.23
CA LYS A 115 10.89 22.76 11.49
C LYS A 115 9.40 22.64 11.19
N TYR A 116 8.73 21.67 11.82
CA TYR A 116 7.28 21.57 11.73
C TYR A 116 6.61 22.58 12.67
N ASP A 117 5.52 23.16 12.21
CA ASP A 117 4.74 24.11 12.99
C ASP A 117 3.94 23.42 14.08
N GLY A 118 3.97 23.98 15.30
CA GLY A 118 3.22 23.44 16.44
C GLY A 118 3.56 21.99 16.80
N GLY A 119 4.82 21.61 16.54
CA GLY A 119 5.34 20.24 16.41
C GLY A 119 4.92 19.15 17.39
N GLY A 120 5.26 17.93 16.98
CA GLY A 120 5.06 16.66 17.72
C GLY A 120 5.91 16.53 18.98
N ASP A 121 6.82 17.49 19.18
CA ASP A 121 7.69 17.67 20.34
C ASP A 121 6.94 17.85 21.68
N SER A 122 5.62 17.82 21.63
CA SER A 122 4.66 18.03 22.71
C SER A 122 4.05 16.70 23.22
N GLY A 123 4.79 15.58 23.14
CA GLY A 123 4.37 14.32 23.75
C GLY A 123 4.35 14.38 25.29
N THR A 124 4.36 13.22 25.96
CA THR A 124 4.40 13.21 27.43
C THR A 124 5.74 13.78 27.95
N PRO A 125 5.85 14.27 29.20
CA PRO A 125 7.10 14.83 29.73
C PRO A 125 8.31 13.88 29.61
N ASP A 126 8.04 12.58 29.63
CA ASP A 126 8.99 11.47 29.47
C ASP A 126 9.11 10.95 28.03
N ASN A 127 8.25 11.38 27.12
CA ASN A 127 8.30 11.02 25.70
C ASN A 127 7.93 12.22 24.84
N LYS A 128 8.93 12.96 24.39
CA LYS A 128 8.73 14.09 23.50
C LYS A 128 8.37 13.72 22.07
N GLY A 129 8.09 12.46 21.75
CA GLY A 129 7.52 12.01 20.47
C GLY A 129 8.45 12.12 19.26
N GLY A 130 9.27 13.17 19.19
CA GLY A 130 9.91 13.65 17.98
C GLY A 130 8.91 14.36 17.07
N ASP A 131 9.42 14.86 15.94
CA ASP A 131 8.60 15.43 14.89
C ASP A 131 8.71 14.66 13.58
N GLY A 132 7.77 14.90 12.68
CA GLY A 132 7.76 14.26 11.38
C GLY A 132 6.42 14.29 10.66
N PRO A 133 6.39 13.72 9.44
CA PRO A 133 5.18 13.58 8.63
C PRO A 133 4.10 12.79 9.35
N ARG A 134 2.84 13.19 9.17
CA ARG A 134 1.65 12.60 9.85
C ARG A 134 0.63 12.01 8.89
N SER A 135 0.61 12.47 7.64
CA SER A 135 -0.21 11.91 6.59
C SER A 135 0.24 10.49 6.28
N THR A 136 -0.69 9.68 5.77
CA THR A 136 -0.41 8.32 5.29
C THR A 136 -0.67 8.29 3.78
N PRO A 137 0.21 7.71 2.96
CA PRO A 137 0.00 7.60 1.53
C PRO A 137 -1.27 6.79 1.18
N VAL A 138 -1.76 6.99 -0.03
CA VAL A 138 -2.82 6.17 -0.64
C VAL A 138 -2.28 5.60 -1.94
N VAL A 139 -2.55 4.32 -2.19
CA VAL A 139 -2.29 3.68 -3.47
C VAL A 139 -3.62 3.48 -4.18
N ASP A 140 -3.73 3.96 -5.40
CA ASP A 140 -4.88 3.78 -6.26
C ASP A 140 -4.43 3.64 -7.72
N ASP A 141 -5.03 2.69 -8.44
CA ASP A 141 -4.69 2.34 -9.84
C ASP A 141 -3.17 2.22 -10.12
N GLY A 142 -2.43 1.62 -9.18
CA GLY A 142 -0.97 1.43 -9.29
C GLY A 142 -0.12 2.69 -9.07
N MET A 143 -0.76 3.82 -8.79
CA MET A 143 -0.12 5.08 -8.42
C MET A 143 -0.15 5.28 -6.91
N VAL A 144 0.84 5.98 -6.37
CA VAL A 144 0.90 6.34 -4.95
C VAL A 144 0.79 7.85 -4.82
N TYR A 145 -0.09 8.28 -3.92
CA TYR A 145 -0.39 9.66 -3.64
C TYR A 145 -0.12 9.97 -2.18
N CYS A 146 0.34 11.17 -1.89
CA CYS A 146 0.50 11.64 -0.52
C CYS A 146 0.27 13.13 -0.38
N ILE A 147 -0.04 13.55 0.84
CA ILE A 147 -0.10 14.95 1.23
C ILE A 147 1.10 15.21 2.13
N ASP A 148 1.92 16.21 1.85
CA ASP A 148 3.05 16.56 2.72
C ASP A 148 2.61 17.48 3.87
N ALA A 149 3.52 17.80 4.80
CA ALA A 149 3.21 18.69 5.92
C ALA A 149 2.84 20.14 5.53
N ASN A 150 3.15 20.58 4.31
CA ASN A 150 2.72 21.87 3.75
C ASN A 150 1.40 21.76 2.96
N LEU A 151 0.71 20.63 3.07
CA LEU A 151 -0.54 20.31 2.37
C LEU A 151 -0.38 20.21 0.84
N GLY A 152 0.85 20.02 0.35
CA GLY A 152 1.14 19.72 -1.05
C GLY A 152 0.71 18.29 -1.38
N VAL A 153 0.01 18.11 -2.52
CA VAL A 153 -0.39 16.80 -3.03
C VAL A 153 0.64 16.33 -4.06
N HIS A 154 1.12 15.11 -3.89
CA HIS A 154 2.09 14.43 -4.77
C HIS A 154 1.51 13.11 -5.26
#